data_AF-A0A507F4X5-F1
#
_entry.id   AF-A0A507F4X5-F1
#
_cell.length_a   1.000
_cell.length_b   1.000
_cell.length_c   1.000
_cell.angle_alpha   90.00
_cell.angle_beta   90.00
_cell.angle_gamma   90.00
#
_symmetry.space_group_name_H-M   'P 1'
#
loop_
_entity.id
_entity.type
_entity.pdbx_description
1 polymer ?
#
loop_
_entity_poly.entity_id
_entity_poly.type
_entity_poly.pdbx_seq_one_letter_code
_entity_poly.pdbx_strand_id
1 'polypeptide(L)'
;MESSKVPGLSLIDDFISKEEESQLLATLDGRAWGGKGQRPNEELRRRTQQYGYFFSFRTRQFEEHLGPLPSFVDGIVERMRALGVFAKEPPEYLLVNEYERGQG
;
A
#
# COMPACT_ATOMS: atom_id res chain seq x y z
N MET A 1 -0.71 -20.45 -7.06
CA MET A 1 0.35 -19.87 -6.21
C MET A 1 1.58 -20.70 -6.44
N GLU A 2 2.53 -20.17 -7.22
CA GLU A 2 3.80 -20.88 -7.41
C GLU A 2 4.60 -20.80 -6.11
N SER A 3 4.99 -21.96 -5.58
CA SER A 3 5.85 -22.03 -4.40
C SER A 3 7.27 -21.67 -4.85
N SER A 4 7.73 -20.47 -4.47
CA SER A 4 9.09 -20.05 -4.77
C SER A 4 10.11 -20.92 -4.00
N LYS A 5 11.37 -20.95 -4.45
CA LYS A 5 12.45 -21.62 -3.70
C LYS A 5 12.77 -20.96 -2.35
N VAL A 6 12.15 -19.82 -2.04
CA VAL A 6 12.35 -19.06 -0.81
C VAL A 6 11.18 -19.33 0.14
N PRO A 7 11.42 -19.96 1.31
CA PRO A 7 10.38 -20.20 2.30
C PRO A 7 9.68 -18.91 2.71
N GLY A 8 8.34 -18.93 2.73
CA GLY A 8 7.51 -17.76 3.08
C GLY A 8 7.28 -16.76 1.95
N LEU A 9 7.85 -16.98 0.76
CA LEU A 9 7.61 -16.14 -0.43
C LEU A 9 6.70 -16.87 -1.43
N SER A 10 5.62 -16.20 -1.82
CA SER A 10 4.67 -16.66 -2.83
C SER A 10 4.48 -15.59 -3.89
N LEU A 11 4.41 -16.02 -5.16
CA LEU A 11 4.04 -15.17 -6.28
C LEU A 11 2.63 -15.54 -6.75
N ILE A 12 1.80 -14.52 -6.95
CA ILE A 12 0.46 -14.64 -7.50
C ILE A 12 0.36 -13.68 -8.68
N ASP A 13 0.52 -14.22 -9.87
CA ASP A 13 0.36 -13.46 -11.11
C ASP A 13 -1.10 -13.05 -11.31
N ASP A 14 -1.30 -11.94 -12.02
CA ASP A 14 -2.62 -11.41 -12.38
C ASP A 14 -3.58 -11.28 -11.17
N PHE A 15 -3.03 -10.94 -10.00
CA PHE A 15 -3.77 -10.86 -8.73
C PHE A 15 -4.89 -9.81 -8.74
N ILE A 16 -4.67 -8.72 -9.47
CA ILE A 16 -5.67 -7.69 -9.73
C ILE A 16 -6.01 -7.69 -11.23
N SER A 17 -7.27 -7.47 -11.58
CA SER A 17 -7.68 -7.32 -12.98
C SER A 17 -7.25 -5.98 -13.55
N LYS A 18 -7.33 -5.83 -14.88
CA LYS A 18 -7.04 -4.55 -15.56
C LYS A 18 -8.04 -3.45 -15.20
N GLU A 19 -9.27 -3.83 -14.92
CA GLU A 19 -10.32 -2.94 -14.44
C GLU A 19 -10.03 -2.47 -13.01
N GLU A 20 -9.66 -3.39 -12.11
CA GLU A 20 -9.25 -3.05 -10.74
C GLU A 20 -8.01 -2.13 -10.76
N GLU A 21 -6.99 -2.46 -11.56
CA GLU A 21 -5.79 -1.63 -11.75
C GLU A 21 -6.16 -0.19 -12.15
N SER A 22 -7.02 -0.04 -13.15
CA SER A 22 -7.46 1.27 -13.65
C SER A 22 -8.24 2.08 -12.60
N GLN A 23 -9.09 1.40 -11.82
CA GLN A 23 -9.87 2.03 -10.74
C GLN A 23 -8.98 2.47 -9.57
N LEU A 24 -7.98 1.67 -9.21
CA LEU A 24 -7.01 2.00 -8.18
C LEU A 24 -6.21 3.25 -8.57
N LEU A 25 -5.67 3.26 -9.79
CA LEU A 25 -4.90 4.41 -10.30
C LEU A 25 -5.75 5.70 -10.28
N ALA A 26 -6.95 5.66 -10.86
CA ALA A 26 -7.84 6.82 -10.87
C ALA A 26 -8.19 7.32 -9.45
N THR A 27 -8.40 6.38 -8.51
CA THR A 27 -8.69 6.71 -7.10
C THR A 27 -7.48 7.35 -6.40
N LEU A 28 -6.27 6.84 -6.64
CA LEU A 28 -5.04 7.32 -6.02
C LEU A 28 -4.60 8.66 -6.59
N ASP A 29 -4.71 8.86 -7.90
CA ASP A 29 -4.35 10.11 -8.57
C ASP A 29 -5.20 11.30 -8.10
N GLY A 30 -6.45 11.05 -7.71
CA GLY A 30 -7.35 12.06 -7.16
C GLY A 30 -7.08 12.46 -5.70
N ARG A 31 -6.05 11.90 -5.05
CA ARG A 31 -5.77 12.10 -3.63
C ARG A 31 -4.44 12.82 -3.38
N ALA A 32 -4.33 13.41 -2.20
CA ALA A 32 -3.13 14.15 -1.82
C ALA A 32 -1.92 13.21 -1.63
N TRP A 33 -0.76 13.69 -2.09
CA TRP A 33 0.51 12.99 -1.97
C TRP A 33 1.45 13.75 -1.02
N GLY A 34 2.19 13.02 -0.18
CA GLY A 34 3.36 13.52 0.52
C GLY A 34 4.66 13.12 -0.17
N GLY A 35 5.80 13.53 0.40
CA GLY A 35 7.13 13.30 -0.17
C GLY A 35 7.53 14.36 -1.20
N LYS A 36 8.77 14.29 -1.68
CA LYS A 36 9.37 15.25 -2.62
C LYS A 36 9.20 16.71 -2.18
N GLY A 37 9.56 17.00 -0.93
CA GLY A 37 9.41 18.33 -0.34
C GLY A 37 7.98 18.70 0.09
N GLN A 38 7.01 17.81 -0.09
CA GLN A 38 5.63 18.01 0.36
C GLN A 38 5.34 17.16 1.60
N ARG A 39 4.53 17.70 2.51
CA ARG A 39 4.08 16.97 3.69
C ARG A 39 2.99 15.96 3.35
N PRO A 40 2.89 14.84 4.08
CA PRO A 40 3.83 14.37 5.10
C PRO A 40 5.10 13.74 4.49
N ASN A 41 6.15 13.55 5.31
CA ASN A 41 7.43 12.94 4.92
C ASN A 41 8.15 13.66 3.76
N GLU A 42 8.24 14.99 3.85
CA GLU A 42 8.87 15.87 2.87
C GLU A 42 10.32 15.49 2.50
N GLU A 43 11.01 14.75 3.37
CA GLU A 43 12.36 14.21 3.16
C GLU A 43 12.43 13.05 2.14
N LEU A 44 11.31 12.42 1.80
CA LEU A 44 11.30 11.29 0.86
C LEU A 44 11.54 11.76 -0.57
N ARG A 45 12.37 11.02 -1.31
CA ARG A 45 12.63 11.30 -2.74
C ARG A 45 11.54 10.75 -3.67
N ARG A 46 10.56 10.02 -3.13
CA ARG A 46 9.41 9.44 -3.82
C ARG A 46 8.12 9.99 -3.22
N ARG A 47 7.00 9.88 -3.94
CA ARG A 47 5.71 10.28 -3.39
C ARG A 47 5.10 9.13 -2.58
N THR A 48 4.40 9.47 -1.51
CA THR A 48 3.67 8.48 -0.70
C THR A 48 2.26 8.92 -0.32
N GLN A 49 1.33 7.98 -0.22
CA GLN A 49 0.07 8.13 0.50
C GLN A 49 0.01 7.09 1.63
N GLN A 50 -0.64 7.43 2.73
CA GLN A 50 -0.73 6.57 3.90
C GLN A 50 -2.17 6.49 4.38
N TYR A 51 -2.60 5.30 4.78
CA TYR A 51 -3.93 5.03 5.29
C TYR A 51 -3.86 4.09 6.48
N GLY A 52 -4.86 4.14 7.37
CA GLY A 52 -4.85 3.34 8.58
C GLY A 52 -4.09 4.03 9.71
N TYR A 53 -2.80 4.21 9.50
CA TYR A 53 -1.91 4.94 10.38
C TYR A 53 -1.05 5.92 9.61
N PHE A 54 -0.54 6.93 10.32
CA PHE A 54 0.57 7.75 9.89
C PHE A 54 1.87 7.18 10.45
N PHE A 55 2.76 6.80 9.55
CA PHE A 55 4.14 6.44 9.81
C PHE A 55 5.07 7.60 9.40
N SER A 56 5.80 8.12 10.39
CA SER A 56 6.80 9.15 10.22
C SER A 56 8.14 8.52 9.86
N PHE A 57 8.66 8.82 8.68
CA PHE A 57 9.94 8.28 8.23
C PHE A 57 11.14 8.92 8.96
N ARG A 58 10.94 10.11 9.51
CA ARG A 58 11.91 10.81 10.36
C ARG A 58 12.11 10.14 11.70
N THR A 59 11.03 9.85 12.43
CA THR A 59 11.09 9.23 13.77
C THR A 59 11.08 7.71 13.71
N ARG A 60 10.67 7.13 12.58
CA ARG A 60 10.48 5.69 12.33
C ARG A 60 9.44 5.08 13.26
N GLN A 61 8.36 5.81 13.50
CA GLN A 61 7.28 5.41 14.38
C GLN A 61 5.93 5.63 13.72
N PHE A 62 4.95 4.82 14.13
CA PHE A 62 3.54 5.15 13.95
C PHE A 62 3.18 6.24 14.96
N GLU A 63 2.82 7.42 14.46
CA GLU A 63 2.57 8.60 15.30
C GLU A 63 1.07 8.84 15.50
N GLU A 64 0.23 8.47 14.53
CA GLU A 64 -1.20 8.77 14.56
C GLU A 64 -2.01 7.66 13.88
N HIS A 65 -3.19 7.35 14.41
CA HIS A 65 -4.18 6.50 13.75
C HIS A 65 -5.10 7.37 12.89
N LEU A 66 -5.14 7.12 11.58
CA LEU A 66 -5.86 7.92 10.59
C LEU A 66 -7.29 7.42 10.32
N GLY A 67 -7.74 6.39 11.05
CA GLY A 67 -9.00 5.70 10.80
C GLY A 67 -8.77 4.37 10.07
N PRO A 68 -9.84 3.63 9.72
CA PRO A 68 -9.71 2.34 9.03
C PRO A 68 -9.09 2.48 7.63
N LEU A 69 -8.67 1.35 7.05
CA LEU A 69 -8.31 1.32 5.63
C LEU A 69 -9.48 1.75 4.74
N PRO A 70 -9.20 2.44 3.62
CA PRO A 70 -10.23 2.96 2.73
C PRO A 70 -10.89 1.83 1.93
N SER A 71 -12.19 1.97 1.66
CA SER A 71 -12.97 0.90 1.02
C SER A 71 -12.51 0.48 -0.38
N PHE A 72 -11.72 1.31 -1.07
CA PHE A 72 -11.18 0.95 -2.39
C PHE A 72 -10.22 -0.24 -2.35
N VAL A 73 -9.71 -0.63 -1.16
CA VAL A 73 -8.88 -1.84 -1.01
C VAL A 73 -9.62 -3.03 -0.41
N ASP A 74 -10.91 -2.91 -0.07
CA ASP A 74 -11.65 -3.99 0.61
C ASP A 74 -11.61 -5.29 -0.19
N GLY A 75 -11.86 -5.21 -1.51
CA GLY A 75 -11.81 -6.38 -2.39
C GLY A 75 -10.44 -7.06 -2.44
N ILE A 76 -9.36 -6.26 -2.40
CA ILE A 76 -7.98 -6.76 -2.37
C ILE A 76 -7.70 -7.45 -1.04
N VAL A 77 -8.03 -6.80 0.07
CA VAL A 77 -7.82 -7.33 1.43
C VAL A 77 -8.59 -8.63 1.63
N GLU A 78 -9.85 -8.69 1.20
CA GLU A 78 -10.68 -9.90 1.28
C GLU A 78 -10.14 -11.04 0.42
N ARG A 79 -9.68 -10.73 -0.80
CA ARG A 79 -9.03 -11.72 -1.67
C ARG A 79 -7.74 -12.27 -1.04
N MET A 80 -6.90 -11.41 -0.47
CA MET A 80 -5.69 -11.80 0.27
C MET A 80 -6.03 -12.66 1.50
N ARG A 81 -7.08 -12.31 2.24
CA ARG A 81 -7.58 -13.11 3.38
C ARG A 81 -8.04 -14.49 2.95
N ALA A 82 -8.82 -14.60 1.87
CA ALA A 82 -9.31 -15.86 1.34
C ALA A 82 -8.17 -16.80 0.88
N LEU A 83 -7.03 -16.22 0.48
CA LEU A 83 -5.81 -16.94 0.11
C LEU A 83 -4.91 -17.28 1.31
N GLY A 84 -5.29 -16.87 2.53
CA GLY A 84 -4.48 -17.10 3.73
C GLY A 84 -3.19 -16.28 3.78
N VAL A 85 -3.13 -15.14 3.08
CA VAL A 85 -1.96 -14.24 3.09
C VAL A 85 -1.81 -13.57 4.46
N PHE A 86 -2.93 -13.24 5.09
CA PHE A 86 -2.98 -12.68 6.43
C PHE A 86 -3.30 -13.77 7.46
N ALA A 87 -2.95 -13.49 8.72
CA ALA A 87 -3.52 -14.19 9.85
C ALA A 87 -5.03 -13.85 9.98
N LYS A 88 -5.65 -14.13 11.13
CA LYS A 88 -7.08 -13.85 11.34
C LYS A 88 -7.47 -12.38 11.12
N GLU A 89 -6.60 -11.44 11.47
CA GLU A 89 -6.89 -10.01 11.42
C GLU A 89 -6.43 -9.36 10.12
N PRO A 90 -7.20 -8.42 9.55
CA PRO A 90 -6.82 -7.67 8.35
C PRO A 90 -5.68 -6.68 8.64
N PRO A 91 -4.96 -6.19 7.61
CA PRO A 91 -3.97 -5.15 7.78
C PRO A 91 -4.61 -3.84 8.24
N GLU A 92 -3.93 -3.13 9.14
CA GLU A 92 -4.38 -1.84 9.66
C GLU A 92 -3.62 -0.66 9.05
N TYR A 93 -2.62 -0.90 8.18
CA TYR A 93 -1.81 0.15 7.56
C TYR A 93 -1.55 -0.15 6.08
N LEU A 94 -1.71 0.87 5.25
CA LEU A 94 -1.42 0.84 3.82
C LEU A 94 -0.51 2.03 3.47
N LEU A 95 0.67 1.70 2.94
CA LEU A 95 1.59 2.66 2.33
C LEU A 95 1.55 2.50 0.81
N VAL A 96 1.09 3.54 0.11
CA VAL A 96 1.20 3.64 -1.34
C VAL A 96 2.46 4.42 -1.67
N ASN A 97 3.30 3.87 -2.55
CA ASN A 97 4.49 4.54 -3.04
C ASN A 97 4.35 4.76 -4.55
N GLU A 98 4.77 5.92 -5.04
CA GLU A 98 4.95 6.14 -6.46
C GLU A 98 6.42 6.40 -6.78
N TYR A 99 6.92 5.67 -7.78
CA TYR A 99 8.29 5.74 -8.25
C TYR A 99 8.37 6.31 -9.65
N GLU A 100 9.19 7.35 -9.81
CA GLU A 100 9.62 7.81 -11.13
C GLU A 100 10.82 6.99 -11.63
N ARG A 101 11.09 7.10 -12.93
CA ARG A 101 12.26 6.46 -13.54
C ARG A 101 13.55 6.86 -12.82
N GLY A 102 14.37 5.88 -12.46
CA GLY A 102 15.63 6.09 -11.75
C GLY A 102 15.50 6.10 -10.23
N GLN A 103 14.31 5.86 -9.69
CA GLN A 103 14.11 5.61 -8.27
C GLN A 103 14.15 4.11 -7.98
N GLY A 104 14.88 3.70 -6.95
CA GLY A 104 15.06 2.32 -6.49
C GLY A 104 15.74 2.29 -5.14
#